data_AF-A0A2V9GM85-F1
#
_entry.id   AF-A0A2V9GM85-F1
#
_cell.length_a   1.000
_cell.length_b   1.000
_cell.length_c   1.000
_cell.angle_alpha   90.00
_cell.angle_beta   90.00
_cell.angle_gamma   90.00
#
_symmetry.space_group_name_H-M   'P 1'
#
loop_
_entity.id
_entity.type
_entity.pdbx_description
1 polymer ?
#
loop_
_entity_poly.entity_id
_entity_poly.type
_entity_poly.pdbx_seq_one_letter_code
_entity_poly.pdbx_strand_id
1 'polypeptide(L)'
;MLTEGRSQTPDWQIVGVVGDTNENIRKGAEATVFTPHKYRLSTFALRTEGDPKALASLVRDAVGQVNPNFFILQMMTQSEEIDRTIYQERLVATLSALFGMLALACIGLYGLVAYGVARRTHEIGVRMAFGARRHEILWLTARLGLVLTVVGIVIVIGLGVAAGVTRYLQSLLYGVRPTDPWTFAYRDFAGLHRHLRVLRSSAASDAG
;
A
#
# COMPACT_ATOMS: atom_id res chain seq x y z
N MET A 1 62.23 -14.16 -31.42
CA MET A 1 61.76 -15.10 -30.38
C MET A 1 60.98 -14.31 -29.34
N LEU A 2 59.66 -14.25 -29.46
CA LEU A 2 58.76 -13.68 -28.43
C LEU A 2 57.78 -14.79 -28.06
N THR A 3 57.86 -15.22 -26.82
CA THR A 3 56.99 -16.24 -26.22
C THR A 3 55.64 -15.59 -25.93
N GLU A 4 54.63 -15.82 -26.77
CA GLU A 4 53.24 -15.51 -26.42
C GLU A 4 52.79 -16.46 -25.30
N GLY A 5 52.63 -15.90 -24.11
CA GLY A 5 51.96 -16.56 -23.01
C GLY A 5 50.51 -16.81 -23.39
N ARG A 6 50.16 -18.08 -23.65
CA ARG A 6 48.76 -18.51 -23.74
C ARG A 6 48.10 -18.23 -22.39
N SER A 7 47.30 -17.17 -22.33
CA SER A 7 46.19 -17.07 -21.40
C SER A 7 45.25 -18.25 -21.71
N GLN A 8 45.34 -19.32 -20.93
CA GLN A 8 44.34 -20.39 -20.94
C GLN A 8 43.05 -19.83 -20.35
N THR A 9 42.32 -19.03 -21.13
CA THR A 9 40.91 -18.78 -20.85
C THR A 9 40.20 -20.11 -21.05
N PRO A 10 39.53 -20.68 -20.05
CA PRO A 10 38.72 -21.87 -20.26
C PRO A 10 37.77 -21.60 -21.44
N ASP A 11 37.62 -22.56 -22.35
CA ASP A 11 36.74 -22.39 -23.51
C ASP A 11 35.28 -22.45 -23.02
N TRP A 12 34.63 -21.28 -22.92
CA TRP A 12 33.26 -21.16 -22.46
C TRP A 12 32.34 -21.00 -23.67
N GLN A 13 31.49 -21.99 -23.92
CA GLN A 13 30.44 -21.90 -24.92
C GLN A 13 29.14 -21.41 -24.28
N ILE A 14 28.58 -20.32 -24.79
CA ILE A 14 27.25 -19.85 -24.41
C ILE A 14 26.21 -20.79 -25.03
N VAL A 15 25.53 -21.56 -24.18
CA VAL A 15 24.49 -22.52 -24.61
C VAL A 15 23.08 -21.92 -24.65
N GLY A 16 22.87 -20.75 -24.03
CA GLY A 16 21.58 -20.08 -24.00
C GLY A 16 21.60 -18.82 -23.15
N VAL A 17 20.56 -18.01 -23.29
CA VAL A 17 20.32 -16.79 -22.51
C VAL A 17 18.95 -16.93 -21.84
N VAL A 18 18.90 -16.64 -20.55
CA VAL A 18 17.68 -16.67 -19.73
C VAL A 18 17.25 -15.23 -19.45
N GLY A 19 15.95 -15.00 -19.23
CA GLY A 19 15.44 -13.69 -18.81
C GLY A 19 16.03 -13.23 -17.47
N ASP A 20 15.99 -11.92 -17.24
CA ASP A 20 16.61 -11.30 -16.07
C ASP A 20 16.13 -11.94 -14.77
N THR A 21 17.09 -12.41 -13.97
CA THR A 21 16.85 -12.92 -12.62
C THR A 21 17.38 -11.89 -11.65
N ASN A 22 16.48 -11.17 -10.98
CA ASN A 22 16.85 -10.15 -10.02
C ASN A 22 16.92 -10.76 -8.62
N GLU A 23 18.11 -11.16 -8.19
CA GLU A 23 18.33 -11.72 -6.84
C GLU A 23 18.28 -10.65 -5.75
N ASN A 24 18.47 -9.37 -6.09
CA ASN A 24 18.47 -8.29 -5.11
C ASN A 24 17.80 -7.03 -5.66
N ILE A 25 16.59 -6.78 -5.18
CA ILE A 25 15.76 -5.61 -5.54
C ILE A 25 16.55 -4.29 -5.37
N ARG A 26 17.53 -4.25 -4.46
CA ARG A 26 18.30 -3.05 -4.13
C ARG A 26 19.51 -2.79 -5.04
N LYS A 27 20.01 -3.80 -5.75
CA LYS A 27 21.20 -3.67 -6.61
C LYS A 27 20.91 -3.77 -8.10
N GLY A 28 19.70 -4.19 -8.49
CA GLY A 28 19.37 -4.44 -9.89
C GLY A 28 20.02 -5.74 -10.40
N ALA A 29 19.73 -6.10 -11.65
CA ALA A 29 20.26 -7.32 -12.25
C ALA A 29 21.79 -7.21 -12.41
N GLU A 30 22.54 -7.88 -11.55
CA GLU A 30 23.98 -8.06 -11.70
C GLU A 30 24.27 -9.12 -12.78
N ALA A 31 25.40 -8.99 -13.48
CA ALA A 31 25.80 -9.93 -14.52
C ALA A 31 25.97 -11.34 -13.92
N THR A 32 25.01 -12.22 -14.20
CA THR A 32 24.90 -13.54 -13.60
C THR A 32 25.12 -14.62 -14.65
N VAL A 33 26.00 -15.57 -14.35
CA VAL A 33 26.29 -16.71 -15.25
C VAL A 33 25.91 -18.01 -14.56
N PHE A 34 25.04 -18.78 -15.21
CA PHE A 34 24.67 -20.12 -14.74
C PHE A 34 25.69 -21.14 -15.25
N THR A 35 26.29 -21.90 -14.34
CA THR A 35 27.26 -22.94 -14.67
C THR A 35 26.82 -24.30 -14.12
N PRO A 36 27.10 -25.40 -14.82
CA PRO A 36 26.78 -26.74 -14.33
C PRO A 36 27.54 -27.01 -13.03
N HIS A 37 26.80 -27.36 -11.98
CA HIS A 37 27.33 -27.48 -10.63
C HIS A 37 28.30 -28.67 -10.51
N LYS A 38 29.56 -28.40 -10.09
CA LYS A 38 30.64 -29.40 -10.02
C LYS A 38 31.11 -29.75 -8.60
N TYR A 39 30.57 -29.12 -7.55
CA TYR A 39 31.06 -29.29 -6.16
C TYR A 39 29.95 -29.69 -5.16
N ARG A 40 30.38 -30.23 -4.00
CA ARG A 40 29.59 -31.08 -3.08
C ARG A 40 28.67 -30.37 -2.07
N LEU A 41 28.60 -29.03 -2.07
CA LEU A 41 27.76 -28.25 -1.15
C LEU A 41 26.72 -27.49 -1.96
N SER A 42 25.59 -28.14 -2.22
CA SER A 42 24.53 -27.62 -3.09
C SER A 42 23.28 -27.32 -2.27
N THR A 43 22.79 -26.08 -2.36
CA THR A 43 21.41 -25.75 -1.99
C THR A 43 20.50 -26.38 -3.04
N PHE A 44 19.60 -27.27 -2.62
CA PHE A 44 18.62 -27.88 -3.52
C PHE A 44 17.31 -27.09 -3.48
N ALA A 45 16.88 -26.61 -4.64
CA ALA A 45 15.56 -26.02 -4.80
C ALA A 45 14.57 -27.11 -5.20
N LEU A 46 13.53 -27.32 -4.39
CA LEU A 46 12.42 -28.21 -4.71
C LEU A 46 11.20 -27.37 -5.11
N ARG A 47 10.64 -27.65 -6.29
CA ARG A 47 9.37 -27.06 -6.72
C ARG A 47 8.24 -28.03 -6.38
N THR A 48 7.23 -27.53 -5.68
CA THR A 48 6.02 -28.28 -5.37
C THR A 48 4.77 -27.48 -5.70
N GLU A 49 3.69 -28.17 -6.05
CA GLU A 49 2.35 -27.60 -6.26
C GLU A 49 1.49 -27.61 -4.97
N GLY A 50 1.92 -28.31 -3.92
CA GLY A 50 1.23 -28.43 -2.63
C GLY A 50 1.85 -27.62 -1.49
N ASP A 51 1.40 -27.85 -0.24
CA ASP A 51 1.96 -27.17 0.94
C ASP A 51 3.46 -27.51 1.12
N PRO A 52 4.36 -26.52 0.97
CA PRO A 52 5.80 -26.73 1.12
C PRO A 52 6.18 -27.25 2.52
N LYS A 53 5.40 -26.90 3.55
CA LYS A 53 5.65 -27.33 4.93
C LYS A 53 5.31 -28.80 5.15
N ALA A 54 4.28 -29.31 4.48
CA ALA A 54 3.92 -30.72 4.52
C ALA A 54 4.91 -31.62 3.78
N LEU A 55 5.57 -31.09 2.74
CA LEU A 55 6.63 -31.79 2.01
C LEU A 55 7.99 -31.74 2.71
N ALA A 56 8.19 -30.75 3.59
CA ALA A 56 9.44 -30.59 4.33
C ALA A 56 9.79 -31.82 5.19
N SER A 57 8.80 -32.41 5.85
CA SER A 57 8.96 -33.64 6.64
C SER A 57 9.24 -34.85 5.75
N LEU A 58 8.48 -35.00 4.66
CA LEU A 58 8.64 -36.12 3.70
C LEU A 58 10.02 -36.12 3.03
N VAL A 59 10.53 -34.96 2.65
CA VAL A 59 11.87 -34.83 2.06
C VAL A 59 12.96 -35.14 3.08
N ARG A 60 12.77 -34.72 4.35
CA ARG A 60 13.70 -35.03 5.43
C ARG A 60 13.80 -36.53 5.67
N ASP A 61 12.67 -37.23 5.66
CA ASP A 61 12.62 -38.68 5.82
C ASP A 61 13.26 -39.41 4.63
N ALA A 62 12.97 -38.97 3.39
CA ALA A 62 13.57 -39.54 2.19
C ALA A 62 15.10 -39.35 2.13
N VAL A 63 15.60 -38.16 2.51
CA VAL A 63 17.05 -37.89 2.57
C VAL A 63 17.72 -38.72 3.66
N GLY A 64 17.06 -38.88 4.81
CA GLY A 64 17.54 -39.72 5.90
C GLY A 64 17.68 -41.19 5.51
N GLN A 65 16.80 -41.70 4.63
CA GLN A 65 16.90 -43.07 4.09
C GLN A 65 18.05 -43.26 3.11
N VAL A 66 18.40 -42.23 2.34
CA VAL A 66 19.47 -42.30 1.34
C VAL A 66 20.84 -42.16 2.00
N ASN A 67 21.00 -41.23 2.95
CA ASN A 67 22.25 -41.07 3.68
C ASN A 67 22.03 -40.37 5.03
N PRO A 68 22.16 -41.11 6.16
CA PRO A 68 21.97 -40.57 7.51
C PRO A 68 22.92 -39.43 7.90
N ASN A 69 24.04 -39.25 7.17
CA ASN A 69 25.03 -38.21 7.47
C ASN A 69 24.71 -36.85 6.82
N PHE A 70 23.64 -36.73 6.02
CA PHE A 70 23.21 -35.43 5.48
C PHE A 70 22.40 -34.65 6.51
N PHE A 71 23.02 -33.63 7.10
CA PHE A 71 22.33 -32.64 7.91
C PHE A 71 21.70 -31.57 7.02
N ILE A 72 20.36 -31.54 6.97
CA ILE A 72 19.62 -30.41 6.38
C ILE A 72 19.78 -29.23 7.34
N LEU A 73 20.73 -28.34 7.03
CA LEU A 73 21.11 -27.18 7.84
C LEU A 73 19.95 -26.17 8.00
N GLN A 74 19.18 -25.95 6.94
CA GLN A 74 18.00 -25.08 6.99
C GLN A 74 17.10 -25.42 5.80
N MET A 75 15.82 -25.70 6.07
CA MET A 75 14.80 -25.77 5.02
C MET A 75 13.97 -24.51 5.12
N MET A 76 14.17 -23.59 4.18
CA MET A 76 13.41 -22.34 4.11
C MET A 76 12.51 -22.38 2.89
N THR A 77 11.28 -21.92 3.05
CA THR A 77 10.39 -21.68 1.93
C THR A 77 10.84 -20.41 1.22
N GLN A 78 10.71 -20.37 -0.11
CA GLN A 78 11.06 -19.17 -0.88
C GLN A 78 10.30 -17.93 -0.39
N SER A 79 9.05 -18.11 0.06
CA SER A 79 8.24 -17.06 0.68
C SER A 79 8.87 -16.45 1.93
N GLU A 80 9.49 -17.26 2.78
CA GLU A 80 10.09 -16.79 4.04
C GLU A 80 11.43 -16.08 3.83
N GLU A 81 12.15 -16.46 2.77
CA GLU A 81 13.36 -15.77 2.31
C GLU A 81 13.03 -14.39 1.70
N ILE A 82 11.95 -14.31 0.92
CA ILE A 82 11.42 -13.04 0.38
C ILE A 82 10.97 -12.12 1.52
N ASP A 83 10.20 -12.63 2.49
CA ASP A 83 9.69 -11.84 3.61
C ASP A 83 10.82 -11.24 4.45
N ARG A 84 11.92 -12.00 4.69
CA ARG A 84 13.10 -11.47 5.38
C ARG A 84 13.82 -10.37 4.59
N THR A 85 13.91 -10.53 3.27
CA THR A 85 14.62 -9.59 2.41
C THR A 85 13.86 -8.26 2.30
N ILE A 86 12.53 -8.29 2.29
CA ILE A 86 11.67 -7.12 2.08
C ILE A 86 11.22 -6.46 3.40
N TYR A 87 11.41 -7.11 4.55
CA TYR A 87 10.91 -6.63 5.85
C TYR A 87 11.31 -5.19 6.17
N GLN A 88 12.58 -4.84 5.96
CA GLN A 88 13.09 -3.50 6.27
C GLN A 88 12.50 -2.43 5.35
N GLU A 89 12.36 -2.72 4.06
CA GLU A 89 11.75 -1.81 3.08
C GLU A 89 10.28 -1.57 3.41
N ARG A 90 9.54 -2.63 3.74
CA ARG A 90 8.14 -2.55 4.13
C ARG A 90 7.94 -1.74 5.41
N LEU A 91 8.85 -1.89 6.38
CA LEU A 91 8.84 -1.13 7.62
C LEU A 91 9.06 0.37 7.34
N VAL A 92 10.08 0.72 6.56
CA VAL A 92 10.35 2.12 6.17
C VAL A 92 9.18 2.71 5.38
N ALA A 93 8.64 1.98 4.41
CA ALA A 93 7.47 2.43 3.64
C ALA A 93 6.24 2.65 4.53
N THR A 94 5.96 1.73 5.46
CA THR A 94 4.83 1.84 6.38
C THR A 94 4.98 3.02 7.32
N LEU A 95 6.17 3.20 7.93
CA LEU A 95 6.45 4.35 8.79
C LEU A 95 6.37 5.67 8.03
N SER A 96 6.92 5.71 6.81
CA SER A 96 6.88 6.90 5.95
C SER A 96 5.44 7.25 5.56
N ALA A 97 4.63 6.25 5.23
CA ALA A 97 3.21 6.44 4.93
C ALA A 97 2.43 6.95 6.15
N LEU A 98 2.68 6.38 7.33
CA LEU A 98 2.07 6.84 8.58
C LEU A 98 2.43 8.29 8.90
N PHE A 99 3.71 8.64 8.88
CA PHE A 99 4.16 10.01 9.14
C PHE A 99 3.68 10.98 8.06
N GLY A 100 3.67 10.56 6.79
CA GLY A 100 3.11 11.37 5.69
C GLY A 100 1.63 11.67 5.89
N MET A 101 0.84 10.66 6.26
CA MET A 101 -0.59 10.82 6.55
C MET A 101 -0.82 11.75 7.76
N LEU A 102 -0.05 11.58 8.83
CA LEU A 102 -0.11 12.46 10.00
C LEU A 102 0.28 13.89 9.67
N ALA A 103 1.36 14.09 8.91
CA ALA A 103 1.80 15.41 8.48
C ALA A 103 0.73 16.11 7.64
N LEU A 104 0.14 15.41 6.67
CA LEU A 104 -0.97 15.92 5.86
C LEU A 104 -2.20 16.25 6.71
N ALA A 105 -2.54 15.40 7.69
CA ALA A 105 -3.64 15.66 8.62
C ALA A 105 -3.39 16.93 9.46
N CYS A 106 -2.19 17.09 10.00
CA CYS A 106 -1.80 18.27 10.78
C CYS A 106 -1.84 19.55 9.93
N ILE A 107 -1.28 19.52 8.72
CA ILE A 107 -1.30 20.66 7.80
C ILE A 107 -2.74 21.01 7.39
N GLY A 108 -3.56 20.01 7.07
CA GLY A 108 -4.96 20.19 6.72
C GLY A 108 -5.78 20.79 7.87
N LEU A 109 -5.59 20.29 9.09
CA LEU A 109 -6.25 20.84 10.29
C LEU A 109 -5.79 22.28 10.57
N TYR A 110 -4.49 22.55 10.48
CA TYR A 110 -3.97 23.91 10.64
C TYR A 110 -4.57 24.86 9.60
N GLY A 111 -4.63 24.46 8.32
CA GLY A 111 -5.25 25.25 7.26
C GLY A 111 -6.73 25.52 7.52
N LEU A 112 -7.49 24.51 7.94
CA LEU A 112 -8.90 24.65 8.29
C LEU A 112 -9.13 25.61 9.46
N VAL A 113 -8.33 25.48 10.52
CA VAL A 113 -8.40 26.36 11.70
C VAL A 113 -7.99 27.79 11.34
N ALA A 114 -6.88 27.97 10.63
CA ALA A 114 -6.38 29.27 10.20
C ALA A 114 -7.41 29.99 9.31
N TYR A 115 -8.03 29.26 8.38
CA TYR A 115 -9.11 29.79 7.54
C TYR A 115 -10.33 30.21 8.37
N GLY A 116 -10.76 29.37 9.32
CA GLY A 116 -11.88 29.65 10.20
C GLY A 116 -11.65 30.88 11.08
N VAL A 117 -10.44 31.04 11.62
CA VAL A 117 -10.03 32.22 12.39
C VAL A 117 -10.00 33.46 11.49
N ALA A 118 -9.35 33.39 10.33
CA ALA A 118 -9.24 34.52 9.39
C ALA A 118 -10.60 35.07 8.95
N ARG A 119 -11.57 34.20 8.67
CA ARG A 119 -12.95 34.58 8.33
C ARG A 119 -13.69 35.30 9.46
N ARG A 120 -13.38 34.97 10.72
CA ARG A 120 -14.10 35.48 11.91
C ARG A 120 -13.38 36.63 12.61
N THR A 121 -12.14 36.94 12.25
CA THR A 121 -11.35 38.01 12.88
C THR A 121 -12.06 39.36 12.91
N HIS A 122 -12.79 39.69 11.83
CA HIS A 122 -13.50 40.97 11.72
C HIS A 122 -14.68 41.06 12.71
N GLU A 123 -15.49 40.02 12.82
CA GLU A 123 -16.64 39.97 13.76
C GLU A 123 -16.18 39.90 15.22
N ILE A 124 -15.07 39.19 15.48
CA ILE A 124 -14.47 39.05 16.81
C ILE A 124 -13.92 40.39 17.29
N GLY A 125 -13.27 41.16 16.40
CA GLY A 125 -12.75 42.50 16.72
C GLY A 125 -13.87 43.46 17.11
N VAL A 126 -14.98 43.47 16.36
CA VAL A 126 -16.14 44.32 16.67
C VAL A 126 -16.80 43.88 17.99
N ARG A 127 -17.01 42.58 18.23
CA ARG A 127 -17.59 42.09 19.50
C ARG A 127 -16.71 42.37 20.71
N MET A 128 -15.38 42.28 20.57
CA MET A 128 -14.46 42.64 21.66
C MET A 128 -14.48 44.14 21.96
N ALA A 129 -14.65 45.00 20.95
CA ALA A 129 -14.78 46.45 21.15
C ALA A 129 -16.04 46.82 21.97
N PHE A 130 -17.11 46.02 21.89
CA PHE A 130 -18.32 46.16 22.71
C PHE A 130 -18.27 45.39 24.06
N GLY A 131 -17.11 44.86 24.46
CA GLY A 131 -16.91 44.25 25.79
C GLY A 131 -17.30 42.77 25.91
N ALA A 132 -17.50 42.05 24.80
CA ALA A 132 -17.84 40.63 24.85
C ALA A 132 -16.71 39.76 25.46
N ARG A 133 -17.09 38.75 26.25
CA ARG A 133 -16.14 37.84 26.92
C ARG A 133 -15.50 36.88 25.90
N ARG A 134 -14.16 36.80 25.93
CA ARG A 134 -13.35 35.93 25.03
C ARG A 134 -13.78 34.45 25.05
N HIS A 135 -14.28 33.96 26.19
CA HIS A 135 -14.83 32.61 26.37
C HIS A 135 -15.92 32.26 25.35
N GLU A 136 -16.91 33.13 25.14
CA GLU A 136 -18.09 32.80 24.32
C GLU A 136 -17.73 32.65 22.85
N ILE A 137 -16.75 33.43 22.40
CA ILE A 137 -16.24 33.42 21.03
C ILE A 137 -15.41 32.14 20.77
N LEU A 138 -14.57 31.76 21.73
CA LEU A 138 -13.81 30.51 21.66
C LEU A 138 -14.75 29.30 21.63
N TRP A 139 -15.77 29.29 22.49
CA TRP A 139 -16.74 28.19 22.57
C TRP A 139 -17.56 28.04 21.29
N LEU A 140 -18.03 29.16 20.71
CA LEU A 140 -18.78 29.15 19.44
C LEU A 140 -17.94 28.62 18.27
N THR A 141 -16.65 28.96 18.24
CA THR A 141 -15.73 28.52 17.18
C THR A 141 -15.33 27.06 17.36
N ALA A 142 -15.05 26.65 18.60
CA ALA A 142 -14.76 25.26 18.95
C ALA A 142 -15.93 24.33 18.62
N ARG A 143 -17.17 24.73 18.94
CA ARG A 143 -18.37 23.96 18.62
C ARG A 143 -18.52 23.72 17.13
N LEU A 144 -18.25 24.73 16.30
CA LEU A 144 -18.31 24.56 14.85
C LEU A 144 -17.27 23.56 14.33
N GLY A 145 -16.04 23.65 14.84
CA GLY A 145 -14.99 22.68 14.54
C GLY A 145 -15.40 21.27 14.94
N LEU A 146 -15.96 21.11 16.14
CA LEU A 146 -16.42 19.83 16.68
C LEU A 146 -17.52 19.20 15.82
N VAL A 147 -18.51 19.99 15.35
CA VAL A 147 -19.52 19.50 14.40
C VAL A 147 -18.88 19.00 13.11
N LEU A 148 -17.92 19.75 12.55
CA LEU A 148 -17.25 19.35 11.32
C LEU A 148 -16.45 18.05 11.50
N THR A 149 -15.76 17.89 12.63
CA THR A 149 -15.03 16.66 12.97
C THR A 149 -15.97 15.47 13.09
N VAL A 150 -17.13 15.64 13.76
CA VAL A 150 -18.13 14.57 13.92
C VAL A 150 -18.70 14.15 12.58
N VAL A 151 -19.07 15.11 11.72
CA VAL A 151 -19.57 14.81 10.36
C VAL A 151 -18.52 14.04 9.55
N GLY A 152 -17.25 14.47 9.61
CA GLY A 152 -16.14 13.76 8.97
C GLY A 152 -16.01 12.31 9.45
N ILE A 153 -16.04 12.09 10.78
CA ILE A 153 -15.97 10.75 11.37
C ILE A 153 -17.15 9.88 10.91
N VAL A 154 -18.37 10.41 10.91
CA VAL A 154 -19.58 9.68 10.48
C VAL A 154 -19.47 9.26 9.01
N ILE A 155 -18.98 10.15 8.14
CA ILE A 155 -18.78 9.85 6.71
C ILE A 155 -17.74 8.73 6.55
N VAL A 156 -16.60 8.81 7.24
CA VAL A 156 -15.53 7.79 7.17
C VAL A 156 -16.01 6.43 7.66
N ILE A 157 -16.74 6.39 8.78
CA ILE A 157 -17.34 5.15 9.30
C ILE A 157 -18.35 4.59 8.30
N GLY A 158 -19.21 5.44 7.72
CA GLY A 158 -20.19 5.03 6.72
C GLY A 158 -19.55 4.40 5.48
N LEU A 159 -18.47 5.00 4.97
CA LEU A 159 -17.65 4.44 3.87
C LEU A 159 -17.01 3.10 4.24
N GLY A 160 -16.47 2.99 5.47
CA GLY A 160 -15.88 1.74 5.97
C GLY A 160 -16.90 0.60 6.06
N VAL A 161 -18.10 0.88 6.57
CA VAL A 161 -19.21 -0.09 6.63
C VAL A 161 -19.64 -0.50 5.22
N ALA A 162 -19.80 0.45 4.30
CA ALA A 162 -20.18 0.15 2.92
C ALA A 162 -19.15 -0.76 2.22
N ALA A 163 -17.86 -0.49 2.40
CA ALA A 163 -16.79 -1.33 1.88
C ALA A 163 -16.78 -2.75 2.51
N GLY A 164 -16.99 -2.84 3.82
CA GLY A 164 -17.09 -4.11 4.54
C GLY A 164 -18.26 -4.97 4.06
N VAL A 165 -19.44 -4.37 3.91
CA VAL A 165 -20.64 -5.04 3.38
C VAL A 165 -20.42 -5.50 1.93
N THR A 166 -19.77 -4.68 1.11
CA THR A 166 -19.44 -5.06 -0.28
C THR A 166 -18.51 -6.28 -0.33
N ARG A 167 -17.48 -6.33 0.53
CA ARG A 167 -16.60 -7.50 0.64
C ARG A 167 -17.32 -8.75 1.16
N TYR A 168 -18.24 -8.58 2.12
CA TYR A 168 -19.04 -9.68 2.63
C TYR A 168 -19.97 -10.26 1.55
N LEU A 169 -20.63 -9.39 0.77
CA LEU A 169 -21.44 -9.80 -0.37
C LEU A 169 -20.61 -10.51 -1.46
N GLN A 170 -19.36 -10.09 -1.70
CA GLN A 170 -18.44 -10.79 -2.61
C GLN A 170 -18.09 -12.22 -2.16
N SER A 171 -17.99 -12.47 -0.85
CA SER A 171 -17.76 -13.83 -0.35
C SER A 171 -18.95 -14.78 -0.52
N LEU A 172 -20.16 -14.22 -0.73
CA LEU A 172 -21.39 -14.98 -0.92
C LEU A 172 -21.78 -15.12 -2.41
N LEU A 173 -21.34 -14.19 -3.26
CA LEU A 173 -21.64 -14.18 -4.69
C LEU A 173 -20.33 -14.27 -5.50
N TYR A 174 -20.04 -15.47 -6.02
CA TYR A 174 -18.96 -15.69 -6.99
C TYR A 174 -19.12 -14.74 -8.18
N GLY A 175 -18.17 -13.82 -8.36
CA GLY A 175 -17.97 -13.11 -9.63
C GLY A 175 -18.29 -11.62 -9.70
N VAL A 176 -18.73 -10.95 -8.63
CA VAL A 176 -18.95 -9.48 -8.69
C VAL A 176 -17.68 -8.74 -8.27
N ARG A 177 -16.98 -8.17 -9.25
CA ARG A 177 -15.92 -7.16 -9.04
C ARG A 177 -16.51 -5.76 -9.23
N PRO A 178 -16.69 -4.95 -8.17
CA PRO A 178 -16.90 -3.52 -8.33
C PRO A 178 -16.01 -2.74 -7.35
N THR A 179 -14.69 -2.83 -7.52
CA THR A 179 -13.75 -1.87 -6.93
C THR A 179 -13.10 -1.09 -8.06
N ASP A 180 -13.94 -0.45 -8.88
CA ASP A 180 -13.47 0.51 -9.87
C ASP A 180 -13.70 1.93 -9.29
N PRO A 181 -12.64 2.63 -8.83
CA PRO A 181 -12.75 3.94 -8.19
C PRO A 181 -13.48 4.98 -9.07
N TRP A 182 -13.41 4.79 -10.39
CA TRP A 182 -14.07 5.64 -11.37
C TRP A 182 -15.59 5.56 -11.35
N THR A 183 -16.19 4.42 -10.98
CA THR A 183 -17.65 4.30 -10.90
C THR A 183 -18.23 5.06 -9.71
N PHE A 184 -17.51 5.07 -8.57
CA PHE A 184 -17.90 5.87 -7.41
C PHE A 184 -17.73 7.38 -7.68
N ALA A 185 -16.64 7.78 -8.33
CA ALA A 185 -16.41 9.18 -8.71
C ALA A 185 -17.44 9.69 -9.74
N TYR A 186 -17.81 8.87 -10.74
CA TYR A 186 -18.80 9.25 -11.74
C TYR A 186 -20.22 9.39 -11.15
N ARG A 187 -20.60 8.53 -10.20
CA ARG A 187 -21.95 8.58 -9.61
C ARG A 187 -22.16 9.80 -8.71
N ASP A 188 -21.15 10.21 -7.96
CA ASP A 188 -21.21 11.46 -7.19
C ASP A 188 -21.21 12.70 -8.09
N PHE A 189 -20.42 12.71 -9.17
CA PHE A 189 -20.40 13.81 -10.13
C PHE A 189 -21.71 13.91 -10.94
N ALA A 190 -22.32 12.78 -11.30
CA ALA A 190 -23.62 12.72 -11.98
C ALA A 190 -24.81 13.07 -11.04
N GLY A 191 -24.68 12.80 -9.74
CA GLY A 191 -25.64 13.22 -8.71
C GLY A 191 -25.68 14.73 -8.52
N LEU A 192 -24.51 15.37 -8.49
CA LEU A 192 -24.38 16.83 -8.35
C LEU A 192 -25.00 17.59 -9.54
N HIS A 193 -24.84 17.06 -10.76
CA HIS A 193 -25.38 17.68 -11.98
C HIS A 193 -26.92 17.54 -12.12
N ARG A 194 -27.54 16.62 -11.37
CA ARG A 194 -29.01 16.45 -11.38
C ARG A 194 -29.69 17.44 -10.43
N HIS A 195 -29.07 17.78 -9.31
CA HIS A 195 -29.58 18.76 -8.35
C HIS A 195 -29.56 20.20 -8.86
N LEU A 196 -28.55 20.58 -9.66
CA LEU A 196 -28.48 21.94 -10.24
C LEU A 196 -29.52 22.19 -11.35
N ARG A 197 -30.05 21.15 -11.99
CA ARG A 197 -31.11 21.28 -13.01
C ARG A 197 -32.48 21.58 -12.42
N VAL A 198 -32.77 21.07 -11.22
CA VAL A 198 -34.06 21.26 -10.54
C VAL A 198 -34.22 22.71 -10.07
N LEU A 199 -33.16 23.32 -9.52
CA LEU A 199 -33.19 24.73 -9.08
C LEU A 199 -33.32 25.72 -10.24
N ARG A 200 -32.79 25.37 -11.43
CA ARG A 200 -32.95 26.21 -12.63
C ARG A 200 -34.35 26.12 -13.24
N SER A 201 -35.04 24.99 -13.08
CA SER A 201 -36.43 24.84 -13.56
C SER A 201 -37.46 25.56 -12.67
N SER A 202 -37.19 25.64 -11.35
CA SER A 202 -38.07 26.35 -10.42
C SER A 202 -38.00 27.88 -10.60
N ALA A 203 -36.81 28.42 -10.89
CA ALA A 203 -36.63 29.86 -11.13
C ALA A 203 -37.22 30.34 -12.48
N ALA A 204 -37.53 29.42 -13.40
CA ALA A 204 -38.16 29.76 -14.69
C ALA A 204 -39.70 29.70 -14.64
N SER A 205 -40.28 29.09 -13.59
CA SER A 205 -41.73 28.97 -13.42
C SER A 205 -42.36 30.16 -12.69
N ASP A 206 -41.58 30.97 -11.98
CA ASP A 206 -42.05 32.14 -11.21
C ASP A 206 -41.90 33.48 -11.97
N ALA A 207 -41.51 33.43 -13.25
CA ALA A 207 -41.29 34.61 -14.10
C ALA A 207 -42.28 34.73 -15.28
N GLY A 208 -43.40 34.01 -15.23
CA GLY A 208 -44.47 34.02 -16.24
C GLY A 208 -45.77 34.60 -15.70
#